data_AF-A0A101G721-F1
#
_entry.id   AF-A0A101G721-F1
#
_cell.length_a   1.000
_cell.length_b   1.000
_cell.length_c   1.000
_cell.angle_alpha   90.00
_cell.angle_beta   90.00
_cell.angle_gamma   90.00
#
_symmetry.space_group_name_H-M   'P 1'
#
loop_
_entity.id
_entity.type
_entity.pdbx_description
1 polymer ?
#
loop_
_entity_poly.entity_id
_entity_poly.type
_entity_poly.pdbx_seq_one_letter_code
_entity_poly.pdbx_strand_id
1 'polypeptide(L)'
;LTPILNIGDPRTDDRVDFVGGIRGLTELEKRVDSGDMAVAFALYPTSVEELMAIADAGKLMPPKSTWFEPKLRSGLIIHTLDD
;
A
#
# COMPACT_ATOMS: atom_id res chain seq x y z
N LEU A 1 3.71 3.19 15.82
CA LEU A 1 4.13 1.81 16.18
C LEU A 1 5.09 1.77 17.38
N THR A 2 5.01 2.78 18.26
CA THR A 2 5.61 2.77 19.60
C THR A 2 4.85 1.80 20.51
N PRO A 3 5.52 1.04 21.40
CA PRO A 3 6.95 1.12 21.75
C PRO A 3 7.87 0.18 20.99
N ILE A 4 7.33 -0.82 20.28
CA ILE A 4 8.14 -1.96 19.81
C ILE A 4 9.09 -1.56 18.68
N LEU A 5 8.58 -0.91 17.63
CA LEU A 5 9.38 -0.57 16.45
C LEU A 5 9.97 0.85 16.50
N ASN A 6 9.52 1.64 17.47
CA ASN A 6 9.85 3.06 17.63
C ASN A 6 9.65 3.85 16.31
N ILE A 7 8.55 3.58 15.61
CA ILE A 7 8.10 4.33 14.43
C ILE A 7 6.95 5.21 14.86
N GLY A 8 7.04 6.51 14.58
CA GLY A 8 6.04 7.52 14.93
C GLY A 8 4.85 7.47 13.97
N ASP A 9 4.90 8.30 12.93
CA ASP A 9 3.96 8.29 11.81
C ASP A 9 4.54 7.44 10.65
N PRO A 10 3.98 6.26 10.35
CA PRO A 10 4.44 5.41 9.24
C PRO A 10 4.36 6.06 7.86
N ARG A 11 3.65 7.19 7.71
CA ARG A 11 3.52 7.90 6.44
C ARG A 11 4.73 8.78 6.11
N THR A 12 5.52 9.14 7.12
CA THR A 12 6.64 10.08 6.99
C THR A 12 7.94 9.54 7.55
N ASP A 13 7.92 8.38 8.22
CA ASP A 13 9.11 7.77 8.79
C ASP A 13 9.91 7.05 7.70
N ASP A 14 11.14 7.52 7.46
CA ASP A 14 12.04 6.99 6.42
C ASP A 14 12.45 5.52 6.66
N ARG A 15 12.17 4.97 7.85
CA ARG A 15 12.40 3.55 8.18
C ARG A 15 11.29 2.63 7.68
N VAL A 16 10.26 3.17 7.03
CA VAL A 16 9.15 2.42 6.44
C VAL A 16 9.21 2.52 4.93
N ASP A 17 9.30 1.38 4.25
CA ASP A 17 9.21 1.29 2.79
C ASP A 17 8.24 0.19 2.35
N PHE A 18 7.80 0.27 1.09
CA PHE A 18 6.78 -0.59 0.52
C PHE A 18 7.26 -1.24 -0.77
N VAL A 19 7.05 -2.56 -0.86
CA VAL A 19 7.28 -3.31 -2.09
C VAL A 19 6.01 -3.30 -2.93
N GLY A 20 6.13 -2.88 -4.18
CA GLY A 20 5.00 -2.92 -5.13
C GLY A 20 4.59 -4.35 -5.47
N GLY A 21 3.27 -4.56 -5.67
CA GLY A 21 2.67 -5.88 -5.85
C GLY A 21 3.34 -6.75 -6.92
N ILE A 22 3.82 -6.15 -8.01
CA ILE A 22 4.51 -6.85 -9.11
C ILE A 22 5.78 -7.61 -8.68
N ARG A 23 6.47 -7.14 -7.62
CA ARG A 23 7.69 -7.78 -7.12
C ARG A 23 7.39 -8.94 -6.16
N GLY A 24 6.21 -8.92 -5.52
CA GLY A 24 5.74 -9.98 -4.63
C GLY A 24 6.60 -10.22 -3.39
N LEU A 25 6.44 -11.42 -2.81
CA LEU A 25 7.08 -11.83 -1.55
C LEU A 25 8.60 -11.97 -1.66
N THR A 26 9.11 -12.37 -2.82
CA THR A 26 10.55 -12.59 -3.04
C THR A 26 11.39 -11.32 -2.82
N GLU A 27 10.86 -10.15 -3.19
CA GLU A 27 11.55 -8.89 -2.92
C GLU A 27 11.50 -8.50 -1.44
N LEU A 28 10.42 -8.86 -0.71
CA LEU A 28 10.36 -8.65 0.74
C LEU A 28 11.42 -9.50 1.45
N GLU A 29 11.50 -10.79 1.10
CA GLU A 29 12.51 -11.72 1.64
C GLU A 29 13.92 -11.20 1.39
N LYS A 30 14.22 -10.85 0.14
CA LYS A 30 15.53 -10.31 -0.25
C LYS A 30 15.96 -9.09 0.57
N ARG A 31 15.04 -8.16 0.86
CA ARG A 31 15.33 -6.94 1.64
C ARG A 31 15.61 -7.24 3.11
N VAL A 32 14.99 -8.29 3.66
CA VAL A 32 15.28 -8.73 5.03
C VAL A 32 16.61 -9.50 5.06
N ASP A 33 16.81 -10.44 4.15
CA ASP A 33 18.01 -11.29 4.11
C ASP A 33 19.30 -10.50 3.83
N SER A 34 19.21 -9.42 3.05
CA SER A 34 20.34 -8.51 2.80
C SER A 34 20.69 -7.60 3.99
N GLY A 35 19.80 -7.48 4.96
CA GLY A 35 19.94 -6.54 6.08
C GLY A 35 19.50 -5.11 5.77
N ASP A 36 18.98 -4.83 4.56
CA ASP A 36 18.43 -3.51 4.21
C ASP A 36 17.22 -3.14 5.08
N MET A 37 16.42 -4.13 5.48
CA MET A 37 15.26 -4.00 6.36
C MET A 37 15.33 -5.01 7.50
N ALA A 38 14.86 -4.61 8.69
CA ALA A 38 14.88 -5.50 9.86
C ALA A 38 13.77 -6.56 9.84
N VAL A 39 12.64 -6.27 9.19
CA VAL A 39 11.46 -7.15 9.13
C VAL A 39 10.58 -6.75 7.95
N ALA A 40 9.84 -7.71 7.40
CA ALA A 40 8.83 -7.49 6.39
C ALA A 40 7.47 -8.04 6.84
N PHE A 41 6.39 -7.39 6.40
CA PHE A 41 5.02 -7.83 6.64
C PHE A 41 4.32 -8.06 5.30
N ALA A 42 3.75 -9.24 5.13
CA ALA A 42 2.85 -9.56 4.03
C ALA A 42 1.43 -9.67 4.57
N LEU A 43 0.49 -8.97 3.94
CA LEU A 43 -0.91 -8.94 4.34
C LEU A 43 -1.76 -9.67 3.31
N TYR A 44 -2.86 -10.28 3.77
CA TYR A 44 -3.83 -10.88 2.87
C TYR A 44 -4.49 -9.79 2.01
N PRO A 45 -4.66 -10.01 0.69
CA PRO A 45 -5.27 -9.02 -0.17
C PRO A 45 -6.75 -8.80 0.20
N THR A 46 -7.14 -7.54 0.29
CA THR A 46 -8.55 -7.13 0.45
C THR A 46 -9.33 -7.46 -0.81
N SER A 47 -10.56 -7.95 -0.67
CA SER A 47 -11.43 -8.19 -1.83
C SER A 47 -11.95 -6.87 -2.42
N VAL A 48 -12.46 -6.92 -3.66
CA VAL A 48 -13.09 -5.74 -4.28
C VAL A 48 -14.34 -5.34 -3.49
N GLU A 49 -15.12 -6.30 -3.00
CA GLU A 49 -16.33 -6.07 -2.23
C GLU A 49 -16.03 -5.36 -0.91
N GLU A 50 -14.99 -5.80 -0.20
CA GLU A 50 -14.52 -5.15 1.04
C GLU A 50 -14.03 -3.72 0.78
N LEU A 51 -13.30 -3.50 -0.31
CA LEU A 51 -12.86 -2.18 -0.72
C LEU A 51 -14.05 -1.25 -0.99
N MET A 52 -15.05 -1.72 -1.73
CA MET A 52 -16.26 -0.94 -2.04
C MET A 52 -17.04 -0.62 -0.77
N ALA A 53 -17.21 -1.59 0.15
CA ALA A 53 -17.92 -1.38 1.41
C ALA A 53 -17.24 -0.30 2.29
N ILE A 54 -15.91 -0.23 2.29
CA ILE A 54 -15.16 0.81 3.02
C ILE A 54 -15.37 2.19 2.42
N ALA A 55 -15.39 2.29 1.08
CA ALA A 55 -15.67 3.52 0.37
C ALA A 55 -17.10 4.02 0.60
N ASP A 56 -18.09 3.14 0.50
CA ASP A 56 -19.50 3.44 0.75
C ASP A 56 -19.75 3.91 2.20
N ALA A 57 -18.95 3.41 3.14
CA ALA A 57 -18.96 3.85 4.53
C ALA A 57 -18.26 5.20 4.78
N GLY A 58 -17.73 5.86 3.74
CA GLY A 58 -16.98 7.12 3.85
C GLY A 58 -15.67 6.98 4.63
N LYS A 59 -15.11 5.76 4.68
CA LYS A 59 -13.87 5.46 5.42
C LYS A 59 -12.67 5.41 4.47
N LEU A 60 -11.48 5.47 5.07
CA LEU A 60 -10.21 5.37 4.36
C LEU A 60 -9.51 4.06 4.69
N MET A 61 -8.95 3.42 3.67
CA MET A 61 -8.01 2.33 3.84
C MET A 61 -6.71 2.86 4.48
N PRO A 62 -6.02 2.05 5.31
CA PRO A 62 -4.68 2.37 5.73
C PRO A 62 -3.77 2.66 4.52
N PRO A 63 -2.80 3.59 4.64
CA PRO A 63 -1.89 3.89 3.54
C PRO A 63 -1.17 2.64 3.07
N LYS A 64 -1.11 2.45 1.75
CA LYS A 64 -0.34 1.39 1.07
C LYS A 64 -0.77 -0.05 1.45
N SER A 65 -1.99 -0.24 1.95
CA SER A 65 -2.54 -1.58 2.23
C SER A 65 -3.12 -2.30 1.00
N THR A 66 -3.21 -1.61 -0.15
CA THR A 66 -3.73 -2.18 -1.41
C THR A 66 -2.85 -1.77 -2.60
N TRP A 67 -2.80 -2.63 -3.62
CA TRP A 67 -2.08 -2.40 -4.87
C TRP A 67 -2.98 -2.70 -6.07
N PHE A 68 -3.22 -1.69 -6.91
CA PHE A 68 -4.01 -1.83 -8.15
C PHE A 68 -3.12 -1.93 -9.38
N GLU A 69 -3.52 -2.81 -10.29
CA GLU A 69 -2.94 -2.94 -11.63
C GLU A 69 -4.04 -2.94 -12.71
N PRO A 70 -3.83 -2.21 -13.82
CA PRO A 70 -2.72 -1.29 -14.07
C PRO A 70 -2.80 -0.06 -13.15
N LYS A 71 -1.65 0.57 -12.87
CA LYS A 71 -1.65 1.89 -12.25
C LYS A 71 -2.40 2.86 -13.16
N LEU A 72 -3.26 3.69 -12.57
CA LEU A 72 -3.88 4.80 -13.28
C LEU A 72 -2.78 5.62 -13.95
N ARG A 73 -2.88 5.81 -15.26
CA ARG A 73 -1.91 6.63 -15.99
C ARG A 73 -2.06 8.06 -15.51
N SER A 74 -0.97 8.65 -15.02
CA SER A 74 -0.93 10.08 -14.71
C SER A 74 -1.28 10.89 -15.96
N GLY A 75 -2.13 11.92 -15.81
CA GLY A 75 -2.55 12.77 -16.93
C GLY A 75 -3.80 12.32 -17.68
N LEU A 76 -4.57 11.34 -17.16
CA LEU A 76 -5.91 11.05 -17.67
C LEU A 76 -6.86 12.20 -17.29
N ILE A 77 -7.28 12.99 -18.28
CA ILE A 77 -8.32 14.00 -18.14
C ILE A 77 -9.64 13.38 -18.61
N ILE A 78 -10.64 13.35 -17.73
CA ILE A 78 -12.00 12.98 -18.08
C ILE A 78 -12.79 14.28 -18.20
N HIS A 79 -13.17 14.64 -19.43
CA HIS A 79 -14.14 15.70 -19.68
C HIS A 79 -15.45 15.02 -20.04
N THR A 80 -16.41 15.06 -19.13
CA THR A 80 -17.79 14.62 -19.42
C THR A 80 -18.39 15.65 -20.36
N LEU A 81 -18.74 15.20 -21.57
CA LEU A 81 -19.60 15.98 -22.46
C LEU A 81 -21.02 15.72 -21.95
N ASP A 82 -21.51 16.60 -21.08
CA ASP A 82 -22.94 16.67 -20.82
C ASP A 82 -23.61 17.34 -22.04
N ASP A 83 -24.85 16.97 -22.36
CA ASP A 83 -25.68 17.69 -23.35
C ASP A 83 -26.06 19.10 -22.85
#